data_AF-A0A2G5TY03-F1
#
_entry.id   AF-A0A2G5TY03-F1
#
_cell.length_a   1.000
_cell.length_b   1.000
_cell.length_c   1.000
_cell.angle_alpha   90.00
_cell.angle_beta   90.00
_cell.angle_gamma   90.00
#
_symmetry.space_group_name_H-M   'P 1'
#
loop_
_entity.id
_entity.type
_entity.pdbx_description
1 polymer ?
#
loop_
_entity_poly.entity_id
_entity_poly.type
_entity_poly.pdbx_seq_one_letter_code
_entity_poly.pdbx_strand_id
1 'polypeptide(L)'
;MVLLPFSARNTSETNDWNGSKLKDDSKHYKLLVVGGGAGGLGAASKFARKLPRGSVGIIEPHEDHYYQPGFTLVGGGLMTLRETTRKQEKLIPSGAKWIRNEVVLFTPTQNMVTLDGGEDISYDYMVVAMGAHLRFDKVIEI
;
A
#
# COMPACT_ATOMS: atom_id res chain seq x y z
N MET A 1 -37.94 -24.01 22.30
CA MET A 1 -39.18 -23.23 22.09
C MET A 1 -39.90 -23.11 23.42
N VAL A 2 -39.73 -21.96 24.10
CA VAL A 2 -40.60 -21.50 25.18
C VAL A 2 -40.72 -19.98 24.97
N LEU A 3 -41.89 -19.56 24.53
CA LEU A 3 -42.34 -18.18 24.46
C LEU A 3 -43.15 -17.91 25.73
N LEU A 4 -42.87 -16.80 26.42
CA LEU A 4 -43.89 -16.06 27.17
C LEU A 4 -43.65 -14.54 27.03
N PRO A 5 -44.73 -13.73 27.08
CA PRO A 5 -44.81 -12.39 26.51
C PRO A 5 -44.60 -11.29 27.56
N PHE A 6 -44.51 -10.02 27.16
CA PHE A 6 -45.42 -8.95 27.62
C PHE A 6 -44.91 -7.53 27.25
N SER A 7 -45.71 -6.89 26.40
CA SER A 7 -46.13 -5.48 26.35
C SER A 7 -45.15 -4.32 26.55
N ALA A 8 -45.20 -3.42 25.56
CA ALA A 8 -44.52 -2.14 25.50
C ALA A 8 -44.89 -1.18 26.64
N ARG A 9 -43.88 -0.44 27.13
CA ARG A 9 -44.06 0.92 27.64
C ARG A 9 -43.03 1.83 26.99
N ASN A 10 -43.57 2.84 26.33
CA ASN A 10 -42.85 4.01 25.85
C ASN A 10 -42.38 4.80 27.09
N THR A 11 -41.08 4.93 27.29
CA THR A 11 -40.48 5.98 28.10
C THR A 11 -39.46 6.68 27.23
N SER A 12 -39.74 7.95 26.94
CA SER A 12 -38.82 8.90 26.35
C SER A 12 -37.63 9.09 27.27
N GLU A 13 -36.55 8.37 26.99
CA GLU A 13 -35.23 8.66 27.55
C GLU A 13 -34.30 9.07 26.40
N THR A 14 -33.58 10.14 26.68
CA THR A 14 -32.77 10.92 25.75
C THR A 14 -31.62 10.10 25.18
N ASN A 15 -31.53 10.09 23.85
CA ASN A 15 -30.42 9.52 23.10
C ASN A 15 -29.12 10.28 23.39
N ASP A 16 -28.35 9.82 24.38
CA ASP A 16 -26.94 10.18 24.56
C ASP A 16 -26.02 9.02 24.16
N TRP A 17 -26.38 8.32 23.08
CA TRP A 17 -25.41 7.50 22.36
C TRP A 17 -24.52 8.44 21.55
N ASN A 18 -23.43 8.91 22.17
CA ASN A 18 -22.31 9.50 21.46
C ASN A 18 -21.55 8.37 20.74
N GLY A 19 -22.21 7.82 19.72
CA GLY A 19 -21.55 6.98 18.74
C GLY A 19 -20.51 7.84 18.08
N SER A 20 -19.26 7.75 18.56
CA SER A 20 -18.11 8.18 17.78
C SER A 20 -18.30 7.54 16.41
N LYS A 21 -18.67 8.36 15.41
CA LYS A 21 -18.62 7.95 14.01
C LYS A 21 -17.29 7.22 13.86
N LEU A 22 -17.35 5.91 13.60
CA LEU A 22 -16.19 5.22 13.06
C LEU A 22 -15.75 6.08 11.88
N LYS A 23 -14.52 6.59 11.93
CA LYS A 23 -13.95 7.36 10.83
C LYS A 23 -13.96 6.45 9.61
N ASP A 24 -14.98 6.57 8.77
CA ASP A 24 -15.02 5.99 7.44
C ASP A 24 -14.17 6.85 6.49
N ASP A 25 -12.91 7.07 6.90
CA ASP A 25 -11.86 7.76 6.16
C ASP A 25 -10.89 6.74 5.53
N SER A 26 -11.17 5.43 5.65
CA SER A 26 -10.26 4.38 5.17
C SER A 26 -10.15 4.47 3.64
N LYS A 27 -8.94 4.73 3.13
CA LYS A 27 -8.70 4.76 1.69
C LYS A 27 -8.83 3.34 1.16
N HIS A 28 -9.59 3.18 0.08
CA HIS A 28 -9.82 1.90 -0.58
C HIS A 28 -9.35 1.92 -2.03
N TYR A 29 -8.71 0.84 -2.47
CA TYR A 29 -8.28 0.64 -3.86
C TYR A 29 -8.73 -0.71 -4.40
N LYS A 30 -9.23 -0.74 -5.65
CA LYS A 30 -9.51 -2.03 -6.32
C LYS A 30 -8.25 -2.88 -6.47
N LEU A 31 -7.11 -2.24 -6.70
CA LEU A 31 -5.82 -2.89 -6.70
C LEU A 31 -4.84 -2.07 -5.89
N LEU A 32 -4.29 -2.67 -4.83
CA LEU A 32 -3.20 -2.11 -4.07
C LEU A 32 -1.89 -2.81 -4.43
N VAL A 33 -0.87 -2.04 -4.79
CA VAL A 33 0.47 -2.55 -5.07
C VAL A 33 1.39 -2.09 -3.95
N VAL A 34 2.02 -3.03 -3.24
CA VAL A 34 2.98 -2.73 -2.18
C VAL A 34 4.40 -2.94 -2.72
N GLY A 35 5.15 -1.84 -2.84
CA GLY A 35 6.46 -1.78 -3.48
C GLY A 35 6.39 -1.12 -4.86
N GLY A 36 7.15 -0.05 -5.04
CA GLY A 36 7.27 0.73 -6.28
C GLY A 36 8.52 0.39 -7.10
N GLY A 37 9.07 -0.81 -6.91
CA GLY A 37 10.15 -1.38 -7.71
C GLY A 37 9.69 -1.82 -9.10
N ALA A 38 10.58 -2.48 -9.85
CA ALA A 38 10.33 -2.87 -11.25
C ALA A 38 9.05 -3.72 -11.40
N GLY A 39 8.86 -4.72 -10.52
CA GLY A 39 7.67 -5.58 -10.52
C GLY A 39 6.38 -4.81 -10.19
N GLY A 40 6.43 -3.94 -9.18
CA GLY A 40 5.29 -3.15 -8.74
C GLY A 40 4.82 -2.16 -9.79
N LEU A 41 5.75 -1.37 -10.35
CA LEU A 41 5.43 -0.43 -11.44
C LEU A 41 4.94 -1.15 -12.71
N GLY A 42 5.51 -2.32 -13.03
CA GLY A 42 5.05 -3.15 -14.13
C GLY A 42 3.59 -3.60 -13.97
N ALA A 43 3.25 -4.13 -12.79
CA ALA A 43 1.89 -4.53 -12.44
C ALA A 43 0.94 -3.33 -12.45
N ALA A 44 1.28 -2.24 -11.75
CA ALA A 44 0.47 -1.03 -11.67
C ALA A 44 0.22 -0.43 -13.05
N SER A 45 1.23 -0.37 -13.92
CA SER A 45 1.09 0.12 -15.29
C SER A 45 0.07 -0.69 -16.09
N LYS A 46 0.16 -2.03 -16.00
CA LYS A 46 -0.77 -2.94 -16.68
C LYS A 46 -2.22 -2.72 -16.23
N PHE A 47 -2.45 -2.59 -14.93
CA PHE A 47 -3.80 -2.48 -14.38
C PHE A 47 -4.37 -1.06 -14.42
N ALA A 48 -3.55 -0.02 -14.34
CA ALA A 48 -4.00 1.37 -14.49
C ALA A 48 -4.62 1.64 -15.87
N ARG A 49 -4.23 0.88 -16.90
CA ARG A 49 -4.87 0.93 -18.24
C ARG A 49 -6.20 0.19 -18.34
N LYS A 50 -6.50 -0.72 -17.40
CA LYS A 50 -7.65 -1.62 -17.45
C LYS A 50 -8.74 -1.25 -16.44
N LEU A 51 -8.35 -0.66 -15.32
CA LEU A 51 -9.24 -0.26 -14.25
C LEU A 51 -9.60 1.22 -14.36
N PRO A 52 -10.71 1.68 -13.75
CA PRO A 52 -11.05 3.09 -13.70
C PRO A 52 -9.93 3.91 -13.08
N ARG A 53 -9.73 5.15 -13.57
CA ARG A 53 -8.68 6.05 -13.05
C ARG A 53 -8.81 6.22 -11.54
N GLY A 54 -7.69 6.16 -10.83
CA GLY A 54 -7.64 6.26 -9.37
C GLY A 54 -7.84 4.94 -8.63
N SER A 55 -8.22 3.86 -9.31
CA SER A 55 -8.50 2.57 -8.65
C SER A 55 -7.24 1.78 -8.27
N VAL A 56 -6.07 2.17 -8.77
CA VAL A 56 -4.79 1.52 -8.49
C VAL A 56 -3.98 2.39 -7.53
N GLY A 57 -3.69 1.86 -6.34
CA GLY A 57 -2.78 2.46 -5.37
C GLY A 57 -1.40 1.80 -5.42
N ILE A 58 -0.34 2.59 -5.28
CA ILE A 58 1.05 2.11 -5.20
C ILE A 58 1.65 2.66 -3.92
N ILE A 59 1.98 1.81 -2.96
CA ILE A 59 2.66 2.20 -1.73
C ILE A 59 4.16 2.02 -1.94
N GLU A 60 4.90 3.13 -1.87
CA GLU A 60 6.36 3.17 -2.04
C GLU A 60 6.93 4.40 -1.31
N PRO A 61 7.78 4.23 -0.30
CA PRO A 61 8.30 5.35 0.47
C PRO A 61 9.36 6.19 -0.27
N HIS A 62 10.15 5.59 -1.16
CA HIS A 62 11.34 6.23 -1.74
C HIS A 62 11.02 7.15 -2.93
N GLU A 63 11.74 8.27 -3.01
CA GLU A 63 11.63 9.21 -4.14
C GLU A 63 12.31 8.77 -5.41
N ASP A 64 13.28 7.87 -5.29
CA ASP A 64 14.17 7.50 -6.37
C ASP A 64 14.00 6.02 -6.69
N HIS A 65 13.93 5.74 -7.98
CA HIS A 65 13.89 4.41 -8.55
C HIS A 65 15.23 4.07 -9.17
N TYR A 66 15.75 2.89 -8.86
CA TYR A 66 17.01 2.41 -9.39
C TYR A 66 16.79 1.29 -10.41
N TYR A 67 17.37 1.46 -11.59
CA TYR A 67 17.60 0.36 -12.52
C TYR A 67 18.79 -0.47 -12.04
N GLN A 68 18.53 -1.34 -11.06
CA GLN A 68 19.54 -2.17 -10.39
C GLN A 68 20.42 -3.01 -11.34
N PRO A 69 19.94 -3.55 -12.48
CA PRO A 69 20.82 -4.28 -13.41
C PRO A 69 22.00 -3.43 -13.93
N GLY A 70 21.87 -2.09 -13.96
CA GLY A 70 22.95 -1.20 -14.33
C GLY A 70 24.09 -1.10 -13.31
N PHE A 71 23.88 -1.53 -12.06
CA PHE A 71 24.88 -1.41 -10.99
C PHE A 71 26.16 -2.19 -11.28
N THR A 72 26.08 -3.31 -12.01
CA THR A 72 27.27 -4.04 -12.45
C THR A 72 28.17 -3.18 -13.36
N LEU A 73 27.57 -2.38 -14.24
CA LEU A 73 28.31 -1.46 -15.12
C LEU A 73 28.86 -0.26 -14.35
N VAL A 74 28.16 0.19 -13.30
CA VAL A 74 28.66 1.22 -12.39
C VAL A 74 29.91 0.72 -11.64
N GLY A 75 29.87 -0.50 -11.11
CA GLY A 75 31.04 -1.10 -10.45
C GLY A 75 32.24 -1.30 -11.40
N GLY A 76 31.99 -1.50 -12.69
CA GLY A 76 33.01 -1.57 -13.74
C GLY A 76 33.46 -0.22 -14.30
N GLY A 77 32.94 0.91 -13.82
CA GLY A 77 33.28 2.25 -14.31
C GLY A 77 32.73 2.62 -15.70
N LEU A 78 31.79 1.83 -16.23
CA LEU A 78 31.17 2.04 -17.55
C LEU A 78 29.89 2.87 -17.51
N MET A 79 29.31 3.06 -16.33
CA MET A 79 28.14 3.89 -16.08
C MET A 79 28.29 4.65 -14.77
N THR A 80 27.49 5.69 -14.59
CA THR A 80 27.33 6.40 -13.32
C THR A 80 26.05 5.97 -12.61
N LEU A 81 26.02 6.09 -11.28
CA LEU A 81 24.82 5.81 -10.47
C LEU A 81 23.63 6.69 -10.92
N ARG A 82 23.90 7.95 -11.28
CA ARG A 82 22.89 8.89 -11.76
C ARG A 82 22.17 8.38 -13.01
N GLU A 83 22.88 7.75 -13.94
CA GLU A 83 22.29 7.19 -15.17
C GLU A 83 21.28 6.08 -14.87
N THR A 84 21.52 5.32 -13.79
CA THR A 84 20.62 4.25 -13.31
C THR A 84 19.49 4.74 -12.41
N THR A 85 19.44 6.04 -12.08
CA THR A 85 18.48 6.61 -11.13
C THR A 85 17.41 7.43 -11.85
N ARG A 86 16.15 7.33 -11.43
CA ARG A 86 15.04 8.16 -11.90
C ARG A 86 14.16 8.58 -10.73
N LYS A 87 13.54 9.76 -10.80
CA LYS A 87 12.52 10.15 -9.82
C LYS A 87 11.30 9.25 -9.96
N GLN A 88 10.87 8.62 -8.87
CA GLN A 88 9.76 7.68 -8.77
C GLN A 88 8.47 8.29 -9.33
N GLU A 89 8.20 9.56 -9.02
CA GLU A 89 7.05 10.32 -9.53
C GLU A 89 6.91 10.24 -11.07
N LYS A 90 8.04 10.29 -11.79
CA LYS A 90 8.06 10.26 -13.26
C LYS A 90 7.74 8.87 -13.83
N LEU A 91 7.77 7.84 -13.00
CA LEU A 91 7.51 6.45 -13.39
C LEU A 91 6.11 5.97 -12.96
N ILE A 92 5.40 6.76 -12.15
CA ILE A 92 4.04 6.43 -11.73
C ILE A 92 3.12 6.41 -12.97
N PRO A 93 2.41 5.30 -13.23
CA PRO A 93 1.52 5.21 -14.38
C PRO A 93 0.39 6.25 -14.31
N SER A 94 0.03 6.80 -15.46
CA SER A 94 -1.13 7.68 -15.55
C SER A 94 -2.40 6.93 -15.11
N GLY A 95 -3.13 7.50 -14.14
CA GLY A 95 -4.33 6.87 -13.57
C GLY A 95 -4.10 6.02 -12.32
N ALA A 96 -2.85 5.78 -11.91
CA ALA A 96 -2.52 5.25 -10.58
C ALA A 96 -2.33 6.38 -9.56
N LYS A 97 -2.37 6.03 -8.27
CA LYS A 97 -2.06 6.93 -7.15
C LYS A 97 -0.83 6.43 -6.42
N TRP A 98 0.15 7.31 -6.26
CA TRP A 98 1.31 7.04 -5.43
C TRP A 98 1.02 7.45 -3.99
N ILE A 99 1.17 6.48 -3.09
CA ILE A 99 1.09 6.63 -1.65
C ILE A 99 2.53 6.57 -1.15
N ARG A 100 3.07 7.74 -0.84
CA ARG A 100 4.47 7.87 -0.43
C ARG A 100 4.62 7.58 1.06
N ASN A 101 4.48 6.31 1.41
CA ASN A 101 4.57 5.80 2.77
C ASN A 101 5.04 4.34 2.72
N GLU A 102 5.26 3.73 3.88
CA GLU A 102 5.66 2.34 4.06
C GLU A 102 4.52 1.52 4.69
N VAL A 103 4.42 0.24 4.33
CA VAL A 103 3.53 -0.71 5.00
C VAL A 103 4.25 -1.31 6.21
N VAL A 104 3.64 -1.23 7.39
CA VAL A 104 4.17 -1.80 8.63
C VAL A 104 3.44 -3.06 9.08
N LEU A 105 2.21 -3.26 8.61
CA LEU A 105 1.40 -4.45 8.93
C LEU A 105 0.54 -4.88 7.75
N PHE A 106 0.49 -6.19 7.50
CA PHE A 106 -0.47 -6.80 6.59
C PHE A 106 -1.56 -7.48 7.41
N THR A 107 -2.83 -7.21 7.08
CA THR A 107 -3.99 -7.86 7.70
C THR A 107 -4.85 -8.52 6.61
N PRO A 108 -4.42 -9.68 6.05
CA PRO A 108 -5.04 -10.28 4.87
C PRO A 108 -6.47 -10.77 5.11
N THR A 109 -6.79 -11.17 6.34
CA THR A 109 -8.15 -11.60 6.72
C THR A 109 -9.19 -10.48 6.61
N GLN A 110 -8.74 -9.22 6.55
CA GLN A 110 -9.57 -8.02 6.39
C GLN A 110 -9.31 -7.30 5.07
N ASN A 111 -8.49 -7.87 4.18
CA ASN A 111 -8.01 -7.23 2.95
C ASN A 111 -7.46 -5.81 3.19
N MET A 112 -6.56 -5.67 4.16
CA MET A 112 -6.06 -4.37 4.61
C MET A 112 -4.56 -4.39 4.87
N VAL A 113 -3.92 -3.22 4.77
CA VAL A 113 -2.58 -2.94 5.27
C VAL A 113 -2.60 -1.72 6.17
N THR A 114 -1.73 -1.68 7.17
CA THR A 114 -1.48 -0.50 8.00
C THR A 114 -0.17 0.14 7.56
N LEU A 115 -0.21 1.45 7.34
CA LEU A 115 0.94 2.26 7.00
C LEU A 115 1.72 2.72 8.24
N ASP A 116 2.96 3.15 8.04
CA ASP A 116 3.66 3.92 9.05
C ASP A 116 2.84 5.18 9.40
N GLY A 117 2.70 5.44 10.70
CA GLY A 117 1.77 6.44 11.26
C GLY A 117 0.36 5.92 11.57
N GLY A 118 0.04 4.65 11.30
CA GLY A 118 -1.19 3.99 11.73
C GLY A 118 -2.41 4.19 10.82
N GLU A 119 -2.24 4.73 9.61
CA GLU A 119 -3.32 4.81 8.62
C GLU A 119 -3.57 3.44 7.99
N ASP A 120 -4.83 3.02 7.94
CA ASP A 120 -5.24 1.77 7.30
C ASP A 120 -5.70 1.99 5.84
N ILE A 121 -5.27 1.10 4.94
CA ILE A 121 -5.69 1.06 3.54
C ILE A 121 -6.28 -0.31 3.21
N SER A 122 -7.50 -0.33 2.71
CA SER A 122 -8.19 -1.56 2.27
C SER A 122 -8.09 -1.78 0.76
N TYR A 123 -8.30 -3.02 0.32
CA TYR A 123 -8.21 -3.40 -1.08
C TYR A 123 -9.17 -4.51 -1.50
N ASP A 124 -9.51 -4.57 -2.79
CA ASP A 124 -10.14 -5.78 -3.38
C ASP A 124 -9.08 -6.84 -3.72
N TYR A 125 -7.96 -6.40 -4.31
CA TYR A 125 -6.82 -7.24 -4.68
C TYR A 125 -5.51 -6.55 -4.29
N MET A 126 -4.51 -7.36 -3.93
CA MET A 126 -3.18 -6.87 -3.59
C MET A 126 -2.08 -7.56 -4.40
N VAL A 127 -1.11 -6.78 -4.86
CA VAL A 127 0.16 -7.27 -5.41
C VAL A 127 1.26 -6.89 -4.43
N VAL A 128 1.96 -7.90 -3.90
CA VAL A 128 3.15 -7.70 -3.07
C VAL A 128 4.39 -7.76 -3.96
N ALA A 129 5.12 -6.65 -4.06
CA ALA A 129 6.27 -6.47 -4.94
C ALA A 129 7.42 -5.71 -4.25
N MET A 130 7.66 -6.00 -2.96
CA MET A 130 8.64 -5.31 -2.09
C MET A 130 10.11 -5.66 -2.39
N GLY A 131 10.38 -6.56 -3.33
CA GLY A 131 11.74 -6.99 -3.66
C GLY A 131 12.37 -7.81 -2.53
N ALA A 132 13.67 -7.63 -2.34
CA ALA A 132 14.47 -8.34 -1.33
C ALA A 132 15.16 -7.35 -0.40
N HIS A 133 15.29 -7.73 0.87
CA HIS A 133 16.06 -6.98 1.85
C HIS A 133 17.47 -7.57 1.96
N LEU A 134 18.49 -6.73 1.76
CA LEU A 134 19.89 -7.16 1.81
C LEU A 134 20.35 -7.26 3.28
N ARG A 135 20.88 -8.43 3.67
CA ARG A 135 21.32 -8.73 5.03
C ARG A 135 22.83 -8.74 5.16
N PHE A 136 23.47 -7.62 4.81
CA PHE A 136 24.93 -7.49 4.96
C PHE A 136 25.39 -7.62 6.41
N ASP A 137 24.53 -7.30 7.37
CA ASP A 137 24.72 -7.51 8.81
C ASP A 137 24.90 -9.00 9.21
N LYS A 138 24.55 -9.94 8.33
CA LYS A 138 24.76 -11.38 8.54
C LYS A 138 26.16 -11.85 8.10
N VAL A 139 26.94 -11.00 7.43
CA VAL A 139 28.32 -11.31 7.10
C VAL A 139 29.19 -10.98 8.30
N ILE A 140 29.80 -12.02 8.89
CA ILE A 140 30.69 -11.90 10.04
C ILE A 140 32.12 -11.77 9.51
N GLU A 141 32.89 -10.78 9.98
CA GLU A 141 34.33 -10.74 9.73
C GLU A 141 34.99 -11.93 10.45
N ILE A 142 35.86 -12.66 9.73
CA ILE A 142 36.64 -13.79 10.24
C ILE A 142 38.08 -13.33 10.45
#